data_AF-A0A1F3T969-F1
#
_entry.id   AF-A0A1F3T969-F1
#
_cell.length_a   1.000
_cell.length_b   1.000
_cell.length_c   1.000
_cell.angle_alpha   90.00
_cell.angle_beta   90.00
_cell.angle_gamma   90.00
#
_symmetry.space_group_name_H-M   'P 1'
#
loop_
_entity.id
_entity.type
_entity.pdbx_description
1 polymer ?
#
loop_
_entity_poly.entity_id
_entity_poly.type
_entity_poly.pdbx_seq_one_letter_code
_entity_poly.pdbx_strand_id
1 'polypeptide(L)'
;MKTDFETLKTLATYTINHLIESNMIDFDVQKRGQLIDSMATELGVSFATDEDIKDQAIEEVEEKMGKDNLPEDITESEMYNHARKEIIKAFSGENIAGLYLVESLHKASVRLTDYLLTEELIDDVFGSDDEIQSYLVNIIRGFSPKRG
;
A
#
# COMPACT_ATOMS: atom_id res chain seq x y z
N MET A 1 15.04 -3.15 -1.97
CA MET A 1 14.53 -1.81 -2.29
C MET A 1 13.74 -1.41 -1.08
N LYS A 2 14.13 -0.34 -0.39
CA LYS A 2 13.42 0.10 0.81
C LYS A 2 12.15 0.82 0.34
N THR A 3 10.98 0.31 0.69
CA THR A 3 9.70 0.94 0.37
C THR A 3 9.26 1.85 1.51
N ASP A 4 8.55 2.91 1.16
CA ASP A 4 8.07 4.00 2.01
C ASP A 4 6.76 4.57 1.46
N PHE A 5 6.22 5.61 2.08
CA PHE A 5 4.98 6.24 1.62
C PHE A 5 5.06 6.81 0.19
N GLU A 6 6.24 7.29 -0.25
CA GLU A 6 6.43 7.74 -1.64
C GLU A 6 6.34 6.58 -2.64
N THR A 7 6.68 5.36 -2.22
CA THR A 7 6.42 4.15 -2.99
C THR A 7 4.90 3.92 -3.17
N LEU A 8 4.09 4.15 -2.14
CA LEU A 8 2.62 4.08 -2.24
C LEU A 8 2.07 5.17 -3.16
N LYS A 9 2.59 6.39 -3.13
CA LYS A 9 2.23 7.45 -4.10
C LYS A 9 2.59 7.09 -5.52
N THR A 10 3.71 6.39 -5.72
CA THR A 10 4.11 5.88 -7.03
C THR A 10 3.11 4.82 -7.53
N LEU A 11 2.67 3.90 -6.66
CA LEU A 11 1.62 2.94 -6.98
C LEU A 11 0.28 3.62 -7.26
N ALA A 12 -0.11 4.62 -6.47
CA ALA A 12 -1.33 5.41 -6.68
C ALA A 12 -1.29 6.12 -8.03
N THR A 13 -0.19 6.79 -8.35
CA THR A 13 0.02 7.47 -9.64
C THR A 13 -0.08 6.49 -10.81
N TYR A 14 0.60 5.34 -10.69
CA TYR A 14 0.56 4.28 -11.69
C TYR A 14 -0.87 3.77 -11.91
N THR A 15 -1.61 3.53 -10.83
CA THR A 15 -2.99 3.03 -10.84
C THR A 15 -3.94 4.06 -11.47
N ILE A 16 -3.88 5.32 -11.04
CA ILE A 16 -4.70 6.42 -11.57
C ILE A 16 -4.46 6.59 -13.07
N ASN A 17 -3.20 6.61 -13.52
CA ASN A 17 -2.89 6.76 -14.94
C ASN A 17 -3.51 5.62 -15.78
N HIS A 18 -3.41 4.38 -15.31
CA HIS A 18 -4.04 3.25 -15.99
C HIS A 18 -5.57 3.28 -15.97
N LEU A 19 -6.20 3.80 -14.91
CA LEU A 19 -7.66 3.96 -14.86
C LEU A 19 -8.12 5.03 -15.87
N ILE A 20 -7.39 6.15 -15.98
CA ILE A 20 -7.68 7.20 -16.97
C ILE A 20 -7.47 6.69 -18.40
N GLU A 21 -6.35 6.03 -18.68
CA GLU A 21 -6.03 5.49 -20.02
C GLU A 21 -7.09 4.50 -20.52
N SER A 22 -7.71 3.76 -19.60
CA SER A 22 -8.82 2.84 -19.89
C SER A 22 -10.20 3.48 -19.80
N ASN A 23 -10.31 4.80 -19.59
CA ASN A 23 -11.55 5.55 -19.41
C ASN A 23 -12.47 4.98 -18.31
N MET A 24 -11.88 4.49 -17.21
CA MET A 24 -12.63 3.96 -16.06
C MET A 24 -12.96 5.04 -15.02
N ILE A 25 -12.23 6.16 -15.01
CA ILE A 25 -12.51 7.31 -14.15
C ILE A 25 -12.30 8.61 -14.92
N ASP A 26 -13.00 9.66 -14.51
CA ASP A 26 -12.74 11.04 -14.92
C ASP A 26 -12.64 11.96 -13.70
N PHE A 27 -11.78 12.97 -13.79
CA PHE A 27 -11.59 13.97 -12.73
C PHE A 27 -10.87 15.23 -13.25
N ASP A 28 -11.14 16.38 -12.63
CA ASP A 28 -10.39 17.62 -12.90
C ASP A 28 -8.87 17.45 -12.64
N VAL A 29 -8.05 17.72 -13.66
CA VAL A 29 -6.58 17.66 -13.59
C VAL A 29 -5.97 18.46 -12.43
N GLN A 30 -6.64 19.53 -11.98
CA GLN A 30 -6.19 20.31 -10.82
C GLN A 30 -6.25 19.52 -9.50
N LYS A 31 -7.15 18.52 -9.41
CA LYS A 31 -7.30 17.63 -8.24
C LYS A 31 -6.28 16.48 -8.22
N ARG A 32 -5.52 16.26 -9.30
CA ARG A 32 -4.62 15.10 -9.48
C ARG A 32 -3.70 14.86 -8.29
N GLY A 33 -3.03 15.91 -7.79
CA GLY A 33 -2.10 15.76 -6.67
C GLY A 33 -2.80 15.25 -5.40
N GLN A 34 -3.96 15.82 -5.07
CA GLN A 34 -4.76 15.41 -3.92
C GLN A 34 -5.30 14.00 -4.08
N LEU A 35 -5.71 13.61 -5.30
CA LEU A 35 -6.20 12.27 -5.60
C LEU A 35 -5.09 11.22 -5.42
N ILE A 36 -3.86 11.53 -5.84
CA ILE A 36 -2.69 10.65 -5.61
C ILE A 36 -2.44 10.47 -4.12
N ASP A 37 -2.44 11.54 -3.34
CA ASP A 37 -2.20 11.47 -1.90
C ASP A 37 -3.32 10.70 -1.17
N SER A 38 -4.58 10.93 -1.57
CA SER A 38 -5.75 10.23 -1.01
C SER A 38 -5.70 8.73 -1.34
N MET A 39 -5.49 8.37 -2.60
CA MET A 39 -5.38 6.96 -3.01
C MET A 39 -4.16 6.27 -2.37
N ALA A 40 -3.03 6.95 -2.20
CA ALA A 40 -1.87 6.40 -1.51
C ALA A 40 -2.18 6.06 -0.04
N THR A 41 -3.00 6.89 0.62
CA THR A 41 -3.48 6.64 1.97
C THR A 41 -4.37 5.40 2.03
N GLU A 42 -5.32 5.27 1.09
CA GLU A 42 -6.18 4.09 1.01
C GLU A 42 -5.38 2.81 0.72
N LEU A 43 -4.39 2.90 -0.18
CA LEU A 43 -3.47 1.80 -0.47
C LEU A 43 -2.68 1.38 0.78
N GLY A 44 -2.29 2.32 1.64
CA GLY A 44 -1.58 2.04 2.90
C GLY A 44 -2.36 1.15 3.88
N VAL A 45 -3.68 1.00 3.71
CA VAL A 45 -4.50 0.06 4.49
C VAL A 45 -4.28 -1.39 4.02
N SER A 46 -4.00 -1.57 2.73
CA SER A 46 -3.87 -2.89 2.08
C SER A 46 -2.42 -3.33 1.88
N PHE A 47 -1.51 -2.37 1.87
CA PHE A 47 -0.10 -2.56 1.57
C PHE A 47 0.77 -1.94 2.67
N ALA A 48 1.68 -2.74 3.22
CA ALA A 48 2.69 -2.27 4.16
C ALA A 48 4.02 -2.03 3.45
N THR A 49 4.69 -0.95 3.81
CA THR A 49 6.03 -0.60 3.35
C THR A 49 7.11 -1.20 4.27
N ASP A 50 8.37 -1.22 3.84
CA ASP A 50 9.48 -1.62 4.72
C ASP A 50 9.61 -0.69 5.93
N GLU A 51 9.20 0.59 5.82
CA GLU A 51 9.12 1.52 6.96
C GLU A 51 8.02 1.13 7.94
N ASP A 52 6.82 0.80 7.46
CA ASP A 52 5.72 0.35 8.33
C ASP A 52 6.10 -0.92 9.08
N ILE A 53 6.72 -1.89 8.39
CA ILE A 53 7.23 -3.12 9.00
C ILE A 53 8.27 -2.82 10.07
N LYS A 54 9.18 -1.87 9.81
CA LYS A 54 10.23 -1.48 10.75
C LYS A 54 9.61 -0.88 12.01
N ASP A 55 8.70 0.07 11.84
CA ASP A 55 8.08 0.80 12.95
C ASP A 55 7.23 -0.13 13.81
N GLN A 56 6.43 -1.00 13.18
CA GLN A 56 5.65 -2.03 13.89
C GLN A 56 6.55 -3.03 14.63
N ALA A 57 7.68 -3.43 14.05
CA ALA A 57 8.62 -4.33 14.72
C ALA A 57 9.30 -3.68 15.92
N ILE A 58 9.58 -2.38 15.86
CA ILE A 58 10.09 -1.62 17.01
C ILE A 58 9.03 -1.59 18.10
N GLU A 59 7.80 -1.19 17.78
CA GLU A 59 6.68 -1.14 18.72
C GLU A 59 6.47 -2.47 19.45
N GLU A 60 6.46 -3.60 18.72
CA GLU A 60 6.30 -4.93 19.31
C GLU A 60 7.44 -5.31 20.27
N VAL A 61 8.68 -4.89 19.98
CA VAL A 61 9.83 -5.12 20.86
C VAL A 61 9.75 -4.24 22.11
N GLU A 62 9.35 -2.97 21.96
CA GLU A 62 9.15 -2.04 23.07
C GLU A 62 8.07 -2.53 24.05
N GLU A 63 6.95 -3.03 23.53
CA GLU A 63 5.88 -3.61 24.33
C GLU A 63 6.34 -4.85 25.11
N LYS A 64 7.18 -5.70 24.50
CA LYS A 64 7.66 -6.95 25.12
C LYS A 64 8.75 -6.73 26.17
N MET A 65 9.66 -5.79 25.95
CA MET A 65 10.82 -5.56 26.82
C MET A 65 10.51 -4.59 27.97
N GLY A 66 9.55 -3.69 27.77
CA GLY A 66 9.35 -2.51 28.60
C GLY A 66 10.42 -1.45 28.31
N LYS A 67 10.04 -0.17 28.39
CA LYS A 67 10.89 0.98 27.99
C LYS A 67 12.25 1.04 28.67
N ASP A 68 12.39 0.46 29.86
CA ASP A 68 13.61 0.50 30.67
C ASP A 68 14.67 -0.56 30.28
N ASN A 69 14.33 -1.54 29.44
CA ASN A 69 15.23 -2.64 29.04
C ASN A 69 15.57 -2.63 27.53
N LEU A 70 15.32 -1.52 26.84
CA LEU A 70 15.58 -1.41 25.42
C LEU A 70 17.09 -1.26 25.14
N PRO A 71 17.65 -2.01 24.18
CA PRO A 71 19.03 -1.81 23.75
C PRO A 71 19.21 -0.45 23.07
N GLU A 72 20.44 0.08 23.07
CA GLU A 72 20.76 1.37 22.41
C GLU A 72 20.42 1.37 20.91
N ASP A 73 20.56 0.22 20.23
CA ASP A 73 20.06 0.01 18.87
C ASP A 73 19.13 -1.20 18.81
N ILE A 74 17.83 -0.93 18.80
CA ILE A 74 16.77 -1.95 18.69
C ILE A 74 16.86 -2.67 17.34
N THR A 75 17.23 -1.97 16.27
CA THR A 75 17.14 -2.48 14.90
C THR A 75 18.23 -3.50 14.56
N GLU A 76 19.29 -3.56 15.36
CA GLU A 76 20.34 -4.60 15.25
C GLU A 76 20.07 -5.83 16.13
N SER A 77 19.04 -5.78 16.98
CA SER A 77 18.76 -6.87 17.93
C SER A 77 18.19 -8.12 17.26
N GLU A 78 18.45 -9.30 17.84
CA GLU A 78 17.82 -10.56 17.41
C GLU A 78 16.29 -10.52 17.56
N MET A 79 15.79 -9.81 18.59
CA MET A 79 14.36 -9.68 18.86
C MET A 79 13.64 -8.85 17.80
N TYR A 80 14.21 -7.73 17.38
CA TYR A 80 13.69 -6.96 16.24
C TYR A 80 13.66 -7.78 14.96
N ASN A 81 14.75 -8.49 14.67
CA ASN A 81 14.84 -9.36 13.49
C ASN A 81 13.80 -10.50 13.54
N HIS A 82 13.45 -10.99 14.73
CA HIS A 82 12.39 -11.96 14.93
C HIS A 82 11.00 -11.35 14.72
N ALA A 83 10.70 -10.21 15.37
CA ALA A 83 9.42 -9.50 15.23
C ALA A 83 9.14 -9.15 13.75
N ARG A 84 10.12 -8.56 13.06
CA ARG A 84 10.02 -8.24 11.62
C ARG A 84 9.65 -9.46 10.77
N LYS A 85 10.21 -10.64 11.06
CA LYS A 85 9.89 -11.88 10.32
C LYS A 85 8.48 -12.35 10.60
N GLU A 86 8.01 -12.27 11.84
CA GLU A 86 6.65 -12.69 12.21
C GLU A 86 5.59 -11.76 11.60
N ILE A 87 5.83 -10.45 11.54
CA ILE A 87 4.93 -9.49 10.86
C ILE A 87 4.83 -9.82 9.37
N ILE A 88 5.96 -9.96 8.67
CA ILE A 88 5.95 -10.30 7.23
C ILE A 88 5.25 -11.64 6.97
N LYS A 89 5.41 -12.61 7.88
CA LYS A 89 4.75 -13.92 7.79
C LYS A 89 3.25 -13.82 8.03
N ALA A 90 2.78 -12.91 8.88
CA ALA A 90 1.35 -12.63 9.06
C ALA A 90 0.71 -12.13 7.76
N PHE A 91 1.48 -11.45 6.90
CA PHE A 91 1.09 -11.00 5.56
C PHE A 91 1.24 -12.09 4.47
N SER A 92 1.32 -13.36 4.87
CA SER A 92 1.57 -14.52 3.99
C SER A 92 2.87 -14.45 3.19
N GLY A 93 3.74 -13.46 3.44
CA GLY A 93 4.99 -13.22 2.70
C GLY A 93 4.82 -12.71 1.28
N GLU A 94 3.58 -12.44 0.82
CA GLU A 94 3.35 -11.90 -0.52
C GLU A 94 3.71 -10.41 -0.57
N ASN A 95 4.38 -10.00 -1.64
CA ASN A 95 4.67 -8.61 -1.89
C ASN A 95 4.61 -8.29 -3.39
N ILE A 96 4.26 -7.05 -3.69
CA ILE A 96 4.30 -6.49 -5.04
C ILE A 96 5.31 -5.36 -5.01
N ALA A 97 6.42 -5.53 -5.73
CA ALA A 97 7.51 -4.57 -5.76
C ALA A 97 8.00 -4.12 -4.36
N GLY A 98 8.06 -5.04 -3.40
CA GLY A 98 8.49 -4.73 -2.03
C GLY A 98 7.44 -4.07 -1.13
N LEU A 99 6.20 -3.87 -1.63
CA LEU A 99 5.04 -3.56 -0.79
C LEU A 99 4.40 -4.86 -0.34
N TYR A 100 4.33 -5.12 0.96
CA TYR A 100 3.79 -6.35 1.53
C TYR A 100 2.26 -6.31 1.55
N LEU A 101 1.61 -7.41 1.19
CA LEU A 101 0.15 -7.49 1.13
C LEU A 101 -0.42 -7.80 2.52
N VAL A 102 -0.98 -6.78 3.18
CA VAL A 102 -1.66 -6.92 4.48
C VAL A 102 -2.97 -7.72 4.33
N GLU A 103 -3.59 -7.59 3.16
CA GLU A 103 -4.71 -8.41 2.73
C GLU A 103 -4.51 -8.92 1.30
N SER A 104 -5.31 -9.92 0.89
CA SER A 104 -5.25 -10.44 -0.48
C SER A 104 -5.51 -9.34 -1.51
N LEU A 105 -4.85 -9.41 -2.67
CA LEU A 105 -5.00 -8.40 -3.72
C LEU A 105 -6.46 -8.22 -4.18
N HIS A 106 -7.29 -9.26 -4.12
CA HIS A 106 -8.72 -9.14 -4.41
C HIS A 106 -9.45 -8.25 -3.40
N LYS A 107 -9.19 -8.41 -2.09
CA LYS A 107 -9.75 -7.52 -1.06
C LYS A 107 -9.29 -6.07 -1.25
N ALA A 108 -8.01 -5.88 -1.54
CA ALA A 108 -7.49 -4.56 -1.87
C ALA A 108 -8.21 -3.94 -3.08
N SER A 109 -8.52 -4.74 -4.11
CA SER A 109 -9.28 -4.25 -5.28
C SER A 109 -10.74 -3.91 -4.97
N VAL A 110 -11.40 -4.65 -4.09
CA VAL A 110 -12.77 -4.33 -3.61
C VAL A 110 -12.74 -2.99 -2.88
N ARG A 111 -11.81 -2.83 -1.93
CA ARG A 111 -11.61 -1.59 -1.19
C ARG A 111 -11.34 -0.40 -2.10
N LEU A 112 -10.44 -0.56 -3.08
CA LEU A 112 -10.17 0.49 -4.04
C LEU A 112 -11.38 0.81 -4.92
N THR A 113 -12.21 -0.18 -5.26
CA THR A 113 -13.44 0.07 -6.02
C THR A 113 -14.42 0.91 -5.20
N ASP A 114 -14.62 0.56 -3.92
CA ASP A 114 -15.44 1.35 -2.99
C ASP A 114 -14.90 2.78 -2.84
N TYR A 115 -13.57 2.92 -2.72
CA TYR A 115 -12.89 4.21 -2.72
C TYR A 115 -13.18 5.01 -3.99
N LEU A 116 -13.01 4.44 -5.18
CA LEU A 116 -13.26 5.13 -6.45
C LEU A 116 -14.71 5.64 -6.54
N LEU A 117 -15.67 4.87 -6.04
CA LEU A 117 -17.10 5.19 -6.07
C LEU A 117 -17.52 6.25 -5.03
N THR A 118 -16.70 6.51 -4.01
CA THR A 118 -17.06 7.38 -2.87
C THR A 118 -16.15 8.60 -2.70
N GLU A 119 -14.99 8.62 -3.37
CA GLU A 119 -14.04 9.72 -3.32
C GLU A 119 -14.57 10.97 -4.05
N GLU A 120 -14.63 12.11 -3.35
CA GLU A 120 -15.14 13.38 -3.87
C GLU A 120 -14.22 14.02 -4.92
N LEU A 121 -12.96 13.59 -4.97
CA LEU A 121 -11.97 14.03 -5.95
C LEU A 121 -12.19 13.41 -7.33
N ILE A 122 -13.03 12.37 -7.44
CA ILE A 122 -13.40 11.70 -8.70
C ILE A 122 -14.76 12.21 -9.13
N ASP A 123 -14.86 12.64 -10.39
CA ASP A 123 -16.10 13.23 -10.91
C ASP A 123 -17.04 12.14 -11.46
N ASP A 124 -16.49 11.15 -12.19
CA ASP A 124 -17.25 10.02 -12.73
C ASP A 124 -16.45 8.70 -12.66
N VAL A 125 -17.16 7.58 -12.45
CA VAL A 125 -16.61 6.21 -12.51
C VAL A 125 -17.40 5.40 -13.54
N PHE A 126 -16.67 4.69 -14.42
CA PHE A 126 -17.24 3.91 -15.52
C PHE A 126 -16.86 2.44 -15.41
N GLY A 127 -17.86 1.57 -15.64
CA GLY A 127 -17.72 0.12 -15.55
C GLY A 127 -18.55 -0.45 -14.40
N SER A 128 -18.72 -1.77 -14.41
CA SER A 128 -19.27 -2.50 -13.27
C SER A 128 -18.19 -2.78 -12.23
N ASP A 129 -18.61 -3.01 -10.97
CA ASP A 129 -17.70 -3.34 -9.87
C ASP A 129 -16.76 -4.49 -10.22
N ASP A 130 -17.28 -5.56 -10.83
CA ASP A 130 -16.50 -6.73 -11.23
C ASP A 130 -15.43 -6.41 -12.29
N GLU A 131 -15.76 -5.52 -13.23
CA GLU A 131 -14.82 -5.06 -14.27
C GLU A 131 -13.70 -4.20 -13.66
N ILE A 132 -14.06 -3.26 -12.78
CA ILE A 132 -13.12 -2.38 -12.08
C ILE A 132 -12.18 -3.20 -11.20
N GLN A 133 -12.73 -4.09 -10.37
CA GLN A 133 -11.94 -4.96 -9.49
C GLN A 133 -10.98 -5.84 -10.28
N SER A 134 -11.46 -6.49 -11.35
CA SER A 134 -10.62 -7.33 -12.20
C SER A 134 -9.49 -6.53 -12.86
N TYR A 135 -9.78 -5.30 -13.29
CA TYR A 135 -8.79 -4.40 -13.85
C TYR A 135 -7.75 -3.97 -12.81
N LEU A 136 -8.18 -3.53 -11.64
CA LEU A 136 -7.32 -3.14 -10.51
C LEU A 136 -6.36 -4.27 -10.11
N VAL A 137 -6.85 -5.51 -9.98
CA VAL A 137 -6.02 -6.69 -9.69
C VAL A 137 -4.92 -6.85 -10.75
N ASN A 138 -5.27 -6.71 -12.03
CA ASN A 138 -4.33 -6.92 -13.12
C ASN A 138 -3.25 -5.83 -13.17
N ILE A 139 -3.64 -4.55 -13.04
CA ILE A 139 -2.68 -3.45 -13.08
C ILE A 139 -1.78 -3.45 -11.84
N ILE A 140 -2.34 -3.60 -10.64
CA ILE A 140 -1.54 -3.56 -9.40
C ILE A 140 -0.53 -4.71 -9.37
N ARG A 141 -0.92 -5.91 -9.82
CA ARG A 141 0.02 -7.04 -9.95
C ARG A 141 1.14 -6.76 -10.96
N GLY A 142 0.86 -5.97 -11.99
CA GLY A 142 1.83 -5.53 -12.99
C GLY A 142 2.75 -4.40 -12.51
N PHE A 143 2.49 -3.80 -11.34
CA PHE A 143 3.27 -2.69 -10.83
C PHE A 143 4.74 -3.08 -10.63
N SER A 144 5.61 -2.28 -11.22
CA SER A 144 7.03 -2.30 -10.96
C SER A 144 7.51 -0.86 -10.97
N PRO A 145 8.11 -0.34 -9.89
CA PRO A 145 8.60 1.03 -9.82
C PRO A 145 9.86 1.25 -10.69
N LYS A 146 10.11 0.37 -11.67
CA LYS A 146 11.31 0.22 -12.51
C LYS A 146 12.45 1.16 -12.15
N ARG A 147 13.46 0.53 -11.52
CA ARG A 147 14.91 0.75 -11.69
C ARG A 147 15.23 1.85 -12.70
N GLY A 148 15.57 3.03 -12.17
CA GLY A 148 16.59 3.87 -12.81
C GLY A 148 17.91 3.10 -12.90
#